data_AF-A0ABD7ZBT9-F1
#
_entry.id   AF-A0ABD7ZBT9-F1
#
_cell.length_a   1.000
_cell.length_b   1.000
_cell.length_c   1.000
_cell.angle_alpha   90.00
_cell.angle_beta   90.00
_cell.angle_gamma   90.00
#
_symmetry.space_group_name_H-M   'P 1'
#
loop_
_entity.id
_entity.type
_entity.pdbx_description
1 polymer ?
#
loop_
_entity_poly.entity_id
_entity_poly.type
_entity_poly.pdbx_seq_one_letter_code
_entity_poly.pdbx_strand_id
1 'polypeptide(L)' 'MQSLLTTLLVIDSIFIVIATLMQPSKQQDALSALSGGATDLFGKTKSRGFEAFMEKVTVVLGVIFFGLAIALVYLEAH' A
#
# COMPACT_ATOMS: atom_id res chain seq x y z
N MET A 1 21.47 11.52 13.49
CA MET A 1 20.01 11.32 13.36
C MET A 1 19.63 10.89 11.95
N GLN A 2 20.19 11.52 10.91
CA GLN A 2 19.98 11.16 9.50
C GLN A 2 20.22 9.66 9.21
N SER A 3 21.35 9.07 9.65
CA SER A 3 21.63 7.64 9.43
C SER A 3 20.54 6.71 9.99
N LEU A 4 19.90 7.10 11.11
CA LEU A 4 18.81 6.33 11.72
C LEU A 4 17.53 6.41 10.87
N LEU A 5 17.17 7.60 10.37
CA LEU A 5 16.03 7.79 9.48
C LEU A 5 16.23 7.06 8.15
N THR A 6 17.41 7.15 7.56
CA THR A 6 17.74 6.44 6.32
C THR A 6 17.64 4.92 6.51
N THR A 7 18.17 4.38 7.61
CA THR A 7 18.04 2.95 7.91
C THR A 7 16.57 2.53 8.08
N LEU A 8 15.77 3.31 8.81
CA LEU A 8 14.34 3.02 8.97
C LEU A 8 13.58 3.06 7.64
N LEU A 9 13.87 4.05 6.79
CA LEU A 9 13.24 4.20 5.48
C LEU A 9 13.59 3.04 4.55
N VAL A 10 14.86 2.59 4.54
CA VAL A 10 15.26 1.42 3.76
C VAL A 10 14.55 0.17 4.25
N ILE A 11 14.46 -0.05 5.56
CA ILE A 11 13.74 -1.19 6.12
C ILE A 11 12.26 -1.15 5.73
N ASP A 12 11.59 0.00 5.90
CA ASP A 12 10.18 0.18 5.56
C ASP A 12 9.92 -0.05 4.06
N SER A 13 10.83 0.40 3.20
CA SER A 13 10.77 0.16 1.75
C SER A 13 10.75 -1.34 1.41
N ILE A 14 11.58 -2.14 2.09
CA ILE A 14 11.63 -3.60 1.88
C ILE A 14 10.31 -4.23 2.34
N PHE A 15 9.77 -3.81 3.48
CA PHE A 15 8.48 -4.29 3.98
C PHE A 15 7.33 -3.97 3.03
N ILE A 16 7.29 -2.76 2.46
CA ILE A 16 6.27 -2.37 1.46
C ILE A 16 6.36 -3.23 0.21
N VAL A 17 7.56 -3.49 -0.31
CA VAL A 17 7.73 -4.35 -1.50
C VAL A 17 7.19 -5.74 -1.21
N ILE A 18 7.52 -6.34 -0.07
CA ILE A 18 7.00 -7.66 0.31
C ILE A 18 5.47 -7.60 0.48
N ALA A 19 4.96 -6.59 1.18
CA ALA A 19 3.53 -6.44 1.45
C ALA A 19 2.71 -6.20 0.16
N THR A 20 3.23 -5.45 -0.81
CA THR A 20 2.58 -5.22 -2.12
C THR A 20 2.61 -6.46 -3.02
N LEU A 21 3.70 -7.23 -3.00
CA LEU A 21 3.76 -8.50 -3.75
C LEU A 21 2.82 -9.57 -3.18
N MET A 22 2.57 -9.56 -1.87
CA MET A 22 1.61 -10.45 -1.21
C MET A 22 0.15 -10.03 -1.43
N GLN A 23 -0.10 -8.81 -1.91
CA GLN A 23 -1.46 -8.39 -2.25
C GLN A 23 -1.91 -9.06 -3.54
N PRO A 24 -3.07 -9.75 -3.54
CA PRO A 24 -3.64 -10.24 -4.78
C PRO A 24 -3.91 -9.08 -5.74
N SER A 25 -3.60 -9.28 -7.02
CA SER A 25 -3.74 -8.29 -8.07
C SER A 25 -5.21 -7.93 -8.29
N LYS A 26 -5.69 -6.87 -7.64
CA LYS A 26 -7.06 -6.32 -7.81
C LYS A 26 -7.31 -5.65 -9.17
N GLN A 27 -6.39 -5.78 -10.12
CA GLN A 27 -6.46 -5.17 -11.46
C GLN A 27 -7.71 -5.60 -12.24
N GLN A 28 -8.28 -6.77 -11.89
CA GLN A 28 -9.49 -7.32 -12.48
C GLN A 28 -10.77 -6.59 -12.03
N ASP A 29 -10.81 -6.03 -10.81
CA ASP A 29 -11.97 -5.27 -10.29
C ASP A 29 -12.18 -3.94 -11.06
N ALA A 30 -11.11 -3.27 -11.46
CA ALA A 30 -11.18 -1.97 -12.15
C ALA A 30 -11.65 -2.10 -13.62
N LEU A 31 -11.20 -3.14 -14.34
CA LEU A 31 -11.64 -3.43 -15.70
C LEU A 31 -13.09 -3.97 -15.73
N SER A 32 -13.50 -4.73 -14.72
CA SER A 32 -14.90 -5.18 -14.56
C SER A 32 -15.86 -4.03 -14.24
N ALA A 33 -15.43 -3.03 -13.45
CA ALA A 33 -16.22 -1.83 -13.18
C ALA A 33 -16.36 -0.91 -14.41
N LEU A 34 -15.33 -0.83 -15.26
CA LEU A 34 -15.32 -0.01 -16.47
C LEU A 34 -16.09 -0.64 -17.64
N SER A 35 -16.17 -1.98 -17.71
CA SER A 35 -16.78 -2.70 -18.83
C SER A 35 -18.32 -2.86 -18.77
N GLY A 36 -19.00 -2.27 -17.78
CA GLY A 36 -20.47 -2.19 -17.75
C GLY A 36 -21.18 -3.41 -17.14
N GLY A 37 -20.49 -4.21 -16.32
CA GLY A 37 -21.07 -5.36 -15.62
C GLY A 37 -21.98 -4.98 -14.45
N ALA A 38 -23.20 -4.54 -14.73
CA ALA A 38 -24.22 -4.18 -13.72
C ALA A 38 -24.57 -5.33 -12.73
N THR A 39 -24.18 -6.56 -13.02
CA THR A 39 -24.44 -7.74 -12.18
C THR A 39 -23.39 -7.95 -11.08
N ASP A 40 -22.16 -7.45 -11.24
CA ASP A 40 -21.07 -7.65 -10.25
C ASP A 40 -21.02 -6.57 -9.15
N LEU A 41 -21.69 -5.42 -9.34
CA LEU A 41 -21.78 -4.35 -8.34
C LEU A 41 -22.53 -4.77 -7.08
N PHE A 42 -23.44 -5.74 -7.18
CA PHE A 42 -24.20 -6.30 -6.04
C PHE A 42 -23.71 -7.69 -5.61
N GLY A 43 -22.76 -8.27 -6.35
CA GLY A 43 -22.20 -9.61 -6.12
C GLY A 43 -20.84 -9.62 -5.42
N LYS A 44 -20.29 -8.46 -5.01
CA LYS A 44 -19.01 -8.39 -4.27
C LYS A 44 -19.10 -9.26 -3.03
N THR A 45 -18.57 -10.47 -3.13
CA THR A 45 -18.23 -11.27 -1.95
C THR A 45 -17.10 -10.49 -1.29
N LYS A 46 -17.49 -9.65 -0.33
CA LYS A 46 -16.66 -8.88 0.61
C LYS A 46 -15.31 -9.58 0.77
N SER A 47 -14.22 -8.97 0.30
CA SER A 47 -12.86 -9.50 0.46
C SER A 47 -12.73 -10.06 1.88
N ARG A 48 -12.69 -11.39 2.00
CA ARG A 48 -12.89 -12.05 3.30
C ARG A 48 -11.64 -11.84 4.14
N GLY A 49 -11.72 -10.90 5.08
CA GLY A 49 -10.86 -10.73 6.26
C GLY A 49 -9.39 -10.44 5.98
N PHE A 50 -8.66 -11.45 5.51
CA PHE A 50 -7.20 -11.44 5.39
C PHE A 50 -6.72 -10.53 4.26
N GLU A 51 -7.39 -10.57 3.11
CA GLU A 51 -7.04 -9.73 1.97
C GLU A 51 -7.30 -8.23 2.23
N ALA A 52 -8.43 -7.90 2.86
CA ALA A 52 -8.74 -6.53 3.28
C ALA A 52 -7.77 -6.02 4.35
N PHE A 53 -7.32 -6.90 5.23
CA PHE A 53 -6.33 -6.57 6.26
C PHE A 53 -4.96 -6.29 5.63
N MET A 54 -4.49 -7.16 4.75
CA MET A 54 -3.22 -6.98 4.03
C MET A 54 -3.22 -5.68 3.21
N GLU A 55 -4.34 -5.37 2.56
CA GLU A 55 -4.54 -4.11 1.84
C GLU A 55 -4.36 -2.89 2.75
N LYS A 56 -5.05 -2.87 3.90
CA LYS A 56 -4.95 -1.77 4.86
C LYS A 56 -3.55 -1.64 5.46
N VAL A 57 -2.88 -2.76 5.76
CA VAL A 57 -1.51 -2.74 6.30
C VAL A 57 -0.55 -2.10 5.31
N THR A 58 -0.59 -2.47 4.03
CA THR A 58 0.28 -1.85 3.02
C THR A 58 -0.05 -0.39 2.78
N VAL A 59 -1.32 0.02 2.86
CA VAL A 59 -1.68 1.45 2.79
C VAL A 59 -1.07 2.21 3.97
N VAL A 60 -1.14 1.67 5.18
CA VAL A 60 -0.54 2.28 6.37
C VAL A 60 0.99 2.36 6.23
N LEU A 61 1.65 1.28 5.81
CA LEU A 61 3.09 1.28 5.54
C LEU A 61 3.45 2.34 4.47
N GLY A 62 2.68 2.41 3.38
CA GLY A 62 2.88 3.43 2.35
C GLY A 62 2.79 4.86 2.88
N VAL A 63 1.83 5.15 3.75
CA VAL A 63 1.71 6.47 4.40
C VAL A 63 2.93 6.76 5.30
N ILE A 64 3.40 5.76 6.05
CA ILE A 64 4.60 5.89 6.89
C ILE A 64 5.83 6.16 6.02
N PHE A 65 6.01 5.42 4.94
CA PHE A 65 7.12 5.61 4.00
C PHE A 65 7.15 7.01 3.41
N PHE A 66 6.02 7.52 2.93
CA PHE A 66 5.93 8.89 2.42
C PHE A 66 6.20 9.92 3.52
N GLY A 67 5.69 9.71 4.73
CA GLY A 67 5.96 10.58 5.88
C GLY A 67 7.44 10.62 6.24
N LEU A 68 8.10 9.45 6.32
CA LEU A 68 9.53 9.33 6.59
C LEU A 68 10.37 9.95 5.46
N ALA A 69 9.98 9.75 4.20
CA ALA A 69 10.67 10.31 3.04
C ALA A 69 10.64 11.84 3.05
N ILE A 70 9.47 12.44 3.29
CA ILE A 70 9.32 13.89 3.38
C ILE A 70 10.11 14.43 4.58
N ALA A 71 10.04 13.77 5.74
CA ALA A 71 10.78 14.17 6.93
C ALA A 71 12.29 14.12 6.71
N LEU A 72 12.80 13.10 6.02
CA LEU A 72 14.22 12.96 5.68
C LEU A 72 14.65 14.10 4.75
N VAL A 73 13.91 14.36 3.66
CA VAL A 73 14.19 15.46 2.74
C VAL A 73 14.19 16.81 3.47
N TYR A 74 13.23 17.06 4.37
CA TYR A 74 13.17 18.31 5.12
C TYR A 74 14.36 18.48 6.09
N LEU A 75 14.79 17.38 6.75
CA LEU A 75 15.96 17.34 7.64
C LEU A 75 17.31 17.29 6.92
N GLU A 76 17.34 16.96 5.64
CA GLU A 76 18.53 17.15 4.79
C GLU A 76 18.60 18.56 4.23
N ALA A 77 17.44 19.17 3.95
CA ALA A 77 17.36 20.53 3.42
C ALA A 77 17.63 21.63 4.45
N HIS A 78 17.59 21.31 5.75
CA HIS A 78 17.90 22.21 6.87
C HIS A 78 18.97 21.60 7.78
#